data_AF-A0A8C4YT67-F1
#
_entry.id   AF-A0A8C4YT67-F1
#
_cell.length_a   1.000
_cell.length_b   1.000
_cell.length_c   1.000
_cell.angle_alpha   90.00
_cell.angle_beta   90.00
_cell.angle_gamma   90.00
#
_symmetry.space_group_name_H-M   'P 1'
#
loop_
_entity.id
_entity.type
_entity.pdbx_description
1 polymer ?
#
loop_
_entity_poly.entity_id
_entity_poly.type
_entity_poly.pdbx_seq_one_letter_code
_entity_poly.pdbx_strand_id
1 'polypeptide(L)'
;MDECLDLASCPAHAICTNTPGSHYCTCNTGFASSSGKLIPSHLLADVDECAQTPAICGPNASCMNTPGSYTCQCSPGHHPSTDGPWTFSNLHLLADVDECAQTPPICGPSASCVNTPGSYNCQCLPGHHPSTPGPWVPGTTHCTGDHPSNLPRPLTVALAHRKDKI
;
A
#
# COMPACT_ATOMS: atom_id res chain seq x y z
N MET A 1 31.98 21.49 -35.83
CA MET A 1 32.40 20.50 -34.82
C MET A 1 31.13 19.98 -34.17
N ASP A 2 31.14 18.77 -33.64
CA ASP A 2 30.03 18.28 -32.81
C ASP A 2 30.58 17.98 -31.42
N GLU A 3 30.29 18.88 -30.51
CA GLU A 3 30.73 18.85 -29.12
C GLU A 3 30.02 17.74 -28.33
N CYS A 4 28.85 17.27 -28.77
CA CYS A 4 28.11 16.19 -28.09
C CYS A 4 28.70 14.80 -28.35
N LEU A 5 29.71 14.68 -29.22
CA LEU A 5 30.50 13.46 -29.35
C LEU A 5 31.53 13.29 -28.21
N ASP A 6 31.79 14.34 -27.44
CA ASP A 6 32.58 14.27 -26.22
C ASP A 6 31.68 14.01 -25.00
N LEU A 7 31.94 12.89 -24.32
CA LEU A 7 31.20 12.46 -23.13
C LEU A 7 31.37 13.44 -21.95
N ALA A 8 32.39 14.31 -22.00
CA ALA A 8 32.66 15.32 -20.98
C ALA A 8 32.04 16.69 -21.30
N SER A 9 31.21 16.83 -22.35
CA SER A 9 30.59 18.12 -22.69
C SER A 9 29.41 18.51 -21.79
N CYS A 10 28.69 17.52 -21.25
CA CYS A 10 27.58 17.73 -20.32
C CYS A 10 27.75 16.90 -19.05
N PRO A 11 27.21 17.37 -17.91
CA PRO A 11 27.20 16.59 -16.68
C PRO A 11 26.34 15.32 -16.81
N ALA A 12 26.57 14.35 -15.92
CA ALA A 12 25.73 13.16 -15.84
C ALA A 12 24.26 13.54 -15.57
N HIS A 13 23.32 12.80 -16.17
CA HIS A 13 21.88 13.10 -16.15
C HIS A 13 21.47 14.40 -16.88
N ALA A 14 22.22 14.77 -17.92
CA ALA A 14 21.83 15.84 -18.84
C ALA A 14 21.88 15.37 -20.30
N ILE A 15 21.05 15.99 -21.13
CA ILE A 15 21.00 15.84 -22.58
C ILE A 15 21.85 16.93 -23.21
N CYS A 16 22.78 16.56 -24.10
CA CYS A 16 23.55 17.50 -24.90
C CYS A 16 22.81 17.83 -26.20
N THR A 17 22.67 19.12 -26.51
CA THR A 17 22.18 19.59 -27.81
C THR A 17 23.27 20.37 -28.51
N ASN A 18 23.71 19.86 -29.67
CA ASN A 18 24.71 20.52 -30.49
C ASN A 18 24.10 21.68 -31.29
N THR A 19 24.84 22.76 -31.45
CA THR A 19 24.42 23.94 -32.22
C THR A 19 25.55 24.44 -33.13
N PRO A 20 25.28 25.20 -34.20
CA PRO A 20 26.36 25.73 -35.03
C PRO A 20 27.30 26.65 -34.23
N GLY A 21 28.50 26.16 -33.93
CA GLY A 21 29.55 26.91 -33.21
C GLY A 21 29.48 26.81 -31.68
N SER A 22 28.60 25.99 -31.10
CA SER A 22 28.51 25.75 -29.66
C SER A 22 27.65 24.52 -29.32
N HIS A 23 27.40 24.27 -28.04
CA HIS A 23 26.42 23.31 -27.55
C HIS A 23 25.77 23.83 -26.27
N TYR A 24 24.65 23.24 -25.87
CA TYR A 24 24.08 23.46 -24.55
C TYR A 24 23.54 22.17 -23.97
N CYS A 25 23.48 22.12 -22.64
CA CYS A 25 22.98 20.99 -21.89
C CYS A 25 21.61 21.32 -21.29
N THR A 26 20.75 20.32 -21.20
CA THR A 26 19.48 20.38 -20.45
C THR A 26 19.39 19.20 -19.50
N CYS A 27 18.87 19.41 -18.29
CA CYS A 27 18.66 18.31 -17.35
C CYS A 27 17.78 17.21 -17.97
N ASN A 28 18.05 15.95 -17.65
CA ASN A 28 17.05 14.90 -17.83
C ASN A 28 15.81 15.23 -16.98
N THR A 29 14.64 14.80 -17.43
CA THR A 29 13.42 14.86 -16.62
C THR A 29 13.67 14.20 -15.26
N GLY A 30 13.18 14.82 -14.18
CA GLY A 30 13.37 14.34 -12.80
C GLY A 30 14.73 14.72 -12.18
N PHE A 31 15.55 15.53 -12.85
CA PHE A 31 16.84 15.99 -12.31
C PHE A 31 16.96 17.52 -12.34
N ALA A 32 17.66 18.08 -11.37
CA ALA A 32 17.90 19.52 -11.25
C ALA A 32 19.34 19.86 -10.84
N SER A 33 19.85 21.00 -11.34
CA SER A 33 21.13 21.56 -10.90
C SER A 33 20.91 22.51 -9.73
N SER A 34 21.63 22.29 -8.62
CA SER A 34 21.55 23.13 -7.42
C SER A 34 22.04 24.57 -7.64
N SER A 35 22.71 24.84 -8.75
CA SER A 35 23.36 26.14 -9.04
C SER A 35 22.79 26.86 -10.27
N GLY A 36 21.86 26.23 -10.99
CA GLY A 36 21.36 26.71 -12.28
C GLY A 36 22.36 26.66 -13.43
N LYS A 37 23.63 26.31 -13.18
CA LYS A 37 24.65 26.13 -14.22
C LYS A 37 24.77 24.64 -14.58
N LEU A 38 24.86 24.36 -15.88
CA LEU A 38 25.05 23.02 -16.44
C LEU A 38 26.42 22.97 -17.11
N ILE A 39 27.43 22.70 -16.31
CA ILE A 39 28.80 22.45 -16.77
C ILE A 39 29.19 21.00 -16.42
N PRO A 40 30.19 20.42 -17.09
CA PRO A 40 30.52 18.99 -16.95
C PRO A 40 30.82 18.53 -15.52
N SER A 41 31.39 19.41 -14.70
CA SER A 41 31.75 19.14 -13.31
C SER A 41 30.59 19.25 -12.32
N HIS A 42 29.41 19.67 -12.76
CA HIS A 42 28.24 19.77 -11.88
C HIS A 42 27.53 18.43 -11.74
N LEU A 43 27.10 18.12 -10.52
CA LEU A 43 26.22 17.00 -10.27
C LEU A 43 24.77 17.47 -10.33
N LEU A 44 23.95 16.80 -11.14
CA LEU A 44 22.51 16.95 -11.06
C LEU A 44 21.98 16.09 -9.92
N ALA A 45 21.19 16.72 -9.06
CA ALA A 45 20.47 16.03 -8.02
C ALA A 45 19.14 15.52 -8.57
N ASP A 46 18.75 14.36 -8.10
CA ASP A 46 17.40 13.85 -8.27
C ASP A 46 16.38 14.83 -7.66
N VAL A 47 15.27 15.03 -8.36
CA VAL A 47 14.17 15.85 -7.88
C VAL A 47 13.24 14.96 -7.08
N ASP A 48 13.13 15.22 -5.77
CA ASP A 48 12.15 14.50 -4.95
C ASP A 48 10.74 15.05 -5.19
N GLU A 49 10.00 14.44 -6.12
CA GLU A 49 8.64 14.89 -6.45
C GLU A 49 7.66 14.66 -5.28
N CYS A 50 7.92 13.65 -4.43
CA CYS A 50 7.11 13.37 -3.24
C CYS A 50 7.25 14.49 -2.20
N ALA A 51 8.45 15.04 -2.03
CA ALA A 51 8.70 16.18 -1.14
C ALA A 51 8.17 17.50 -1.72
N GLN A 52 8.30 17.70 -3.03
CA GLN A 52 7.81 18.92 -3.69
C GLN A 52 6.29 18.96 -3.78
N THR A 53 5.66 17.81 -4.01
CA THR A 53 4.20 17.69 -4.16
C THR A 53 3.68 16.52 -3.30
N PRO A 54 3.39 16.76 -2.00
CA PRO A 54 3.01 15.69 -1.07
C PRO A 54 1.78 14.86 -1.46
N ALA A 55 0.88 15.42 -2.27
CA ALA A 55 -0.35 14.76 -2.73
C ALA A 55 -0.30 14.31 -4.20
N ILE A 56 0.90 14.18 -4.79
CA ILE A 56 1.09 13.86 -6.22
C ILE A 56 0.45 12.52 -6.63
N CYS A 57 0.36 11.56 -5.71
CA CYS A 57 -0.25 10.26 -5.94
C CYS A 57 -1.78 10.23 -5.76
N GLY A 58 -2.38 11.30 -5.26
CA GLY A 58 -3.80 11.33 -4.88
C GLY A 58 -4.11 10.63 -3.55
N PRO A 59 -5.40 10.55 -3.18
CA PRO A 59 -5.83 9.89 -1.95
C PRO A 59 -5.60 8.36 -2.02
N ASN A 60 -5.47 7.71 -0.86
CA ASN A 60 -5.29 6.25 -0.75
C ASN A 60 -4.05 5.69 -1.48
N ALA A 61 -3.04 6.51 -1.74
CA ALA A 61 -1.73 6.07 -2.21
C ALA A 61 -0.59 6.79 -1.50
N SER A 62 0.54 6.10 -1.38
CA SER A 62 1.80 6.64 -0.87
C SER A 62 2.79 6.89 -2.02
N CYS A 63 3.49 8.01 -1.97
CA CYS A 63 4.55 8.34 -2.92
C CYS A 63 5.90 7.77 -2.46
N MET A 64 6.68 7.24 -3.41
CA MET A 64 8.06 6.82 -3.21
C MET A 64 8.93 7.44 -4.30
N ASN A 65 9.88 8.28 -3.89
CA ASN A 65 10.82 8.93 -4.79
C ASN A 65 11.82 7.92 -5.38
N THR A 66 12.21 8.09 -6.65
CA THR A 66 13.15 7.22 -7.36
C THR A 66 14.09 8.05 -8.24
N PRO A 67 15.31 7.59 -8.56
CA PRO A 67 16.20 8.39 -9.41
C PRO A 67 15.59 8.73 -10.78
N GLY A 68 15.31 10.01 -11.02
CA GLY A 68 14.70 10.56 -12.22
C GLY A 68 13.17 10.50 -12.29
N SER A 69 12.48 10.05 -11.24
CA SER A 69 11.02 9.95 -11.21
C SER A 69 10.46 9.61 -9.82
N TYR A 70 9.18 9.26 -9.74
CA TYR A 70 8.57 8.73 -8.53
C TYR A 70 7.62 7.58 -8.89
N THR A 71 7.33 6.76 -7.89
CA THR A 71 6.32 5.72 -7.97
C THR A 71 5.25 5.95 -6.92
N CYS A 72 4.01 5.65 -7.29
CA CYS A 72 2.87 5.72 -6.38
C CYS A 72 2.43 4.29 -6.05
N GLN A 73 2.29 3.98 -4.77
CA GLN A 73 1.85 2.69 -4.28
C GLN A 73 0.47 2.81 -3.65
N CYS A 74 -0.43 1.90 -4.02
CA CYS A 74 -1.77 1.83 -3.46
C CYS A 74 -1.69 1.54 -1.96
N SER A 75 -2.50 2.22 -1.16
CA SER A 75 -2.68 1.87 0.25
C SER A 75 -3.31 0.47 0.34
N PRO A 76 -3.11 -0.25 1.45
CA PRO A 76 -3.80 -1.51 1.69
C PRO A 76 -5.32 -1.38 1.47
N GLY A 77 -5.93 -2.43 0.90
CA GLY A 77 -7.37 -2.46 0.57
C GLY A 77 -7.76 -1.66 -0.68
N HIS A 78 -6.80 -1.12 -1.45
CA HIS A 78 -7.08 -0.38 -2.68
C HIS A 78 -6.32 -0.96 -3.88
N HIS A 79 -6.90 -0.77 -5.07
CA HIS A 79 -6.29 -1.19 -6.32
C HIS A 79 -6.38 -0.11 -7.41
N PRO A 80 -5.50 -0.20 -8.41
CA PRO A 80 -5.64 0.46 -9.70
C PRO A 80 -7.07 0.46 -10.29
N SER A 81 -7.77 1.59 -10.39
CA SER A 81 -9.02 1.66 -11.17
C SER A 81 -8.77 1.26 -12.63
N THR A 82 -9.70 0.51 -13.22
CA THR A 82 -9.68 0.17 -14.65
C THR A 82 -10.15 1.30 -15.56
N ASP A 83 -10.55 2.43 -14.98
CA ASP A 83 -11.36 3.45 -15.64
C ASP A 83 -10.47 4.61 -16.12
N GLY A 84 -9.59 4.34 -17.08
CA GLY A 84 -8.77 5.37 -17.72
C GLY A 84 -7.38 4.90 -18.15
N PRO A 85 -6.66 5.72 -18.95
CA PRO A 85 -5.28 5.41 -19.32
C PRO A 85 -4.38 5.46 -18.09
N TRP A 86 -3.88 4.29 -17.70
CA TRP A 86 -2.83 4.11 -16.70
C TRP A 86 -1.57 4.87 -17.13
N THR A 87 -1.35 6.04 -16.55
CA THR A 87 -0.05 6.73 -16.62
C THR A 87 0.50 6.86 -15.21
N PHE A 88 1.82 6.88 -15.04
CA PHE A 88 2.48 6.96 -13.73
C PHE A 88 2.00 8.14 -12.83
N SER A 89 1.42 9.21 -13.40
CA SER A 89 0.80 10.33 -12.64
C SER A 89 -0.72 10.22 -12.41
N ASN A 90 -1.42 9.23 -12.95
CA ASN A 90 -2.89 9.12 -12.89
C ASN A 90 -3.38 8.06 -11.89
N LEU A 91 -2.58 7.74 -10.88
CA LEU A 91 -2.99 6.88 -9.75
C LEU A 91 -4.06 7.51 -8.84
N HIS A 92 -4.54 8.72 -9.16
CA HIS A 92 -5.64 9.39 -8.48
C HIS A 92 -6.97 8.59 -8.52
N LEU A 93 -7.09 7.61 -9.42
CA LEU A 93 -8.24 6.72 -9.53
C LEU A 93 -7.93 5.38 -8.85
N LEU A 94 -7.96 5.36 -7.52
CA LEU A 94 -7.91 4.12 -6.75
C LEU A 94 -9.33 3.65 -6.47
N ALA A 95 -9.58 2.38 -6.76
CA ALA A 95 -10.81 1.71 -6.40
C ALA A 95 -10.59 0.87 -5.14
N ASP A 96 -11.63 0.78 -4.33
CA ASP A 96 -11.68 -0.08 -3.15
C ASP A 96 -11.69 -1.56 -3.57
N VAL A 97 -10.93 -2.39 -2.86
CA VAL A 97 -10.95 -3.85 -3.08
C VAL A 97 -12.19 -4.41 -2.39
N ASP A 98 -13.17 -4.92 -3.15
CA ASP A 98 -14.32 -5.59 -2.54
C ASP A 98 -13.92 -6.97 -2.02
N GLU A 99 -13.56 -7.07 -0.74
CA GLU A 99 -13.17 -8.34 -0.16
C GLU A 99 -14.33 -9.33 -0.03
N CYS A 100 -15.59 -8.86 -0.04
CA CYS A 100 -16.78 -9.69 0.04
C CYS A 100 -17.08 -10.41 -1.28
N ALA A 101 -16.59 -9.89 -2.41
CA ALA A 101 -16.69 -10.53 -3.72
C ALA A 101 -15.70 -11.68 -3.93
N GLN A 102 -14.79 -11.93 -2.97
CA GLN A 102 -13.80 -12.99 -3.07
C GLN A 102 -14.41 -14.39 -3.04
N THR A 103 -13.77 -15.32 -3.76
CA THR A 103 -14.09 -16.75 -3.74
C THR A 103 -12.86 -17.56 -3.36
N PRO A 104 -12.89 -18.35 -2.27
CA PRO A 104 -14.01 -18.56 -1.35
C PRO A 104 -14.36 -17.30 -0.52
N PRO A 105 -15.61 -17.18 0.00
CA PRO A 105 -16.03 -16.02 0.79
C PRO A 105 -15.14 -15.76 2.01
N ILE A 106 -14.68 -14.53 2.17
CA ILE A 106 -13.67 -14.18 3.19
C ILE A 106 -14.14 -14.34 4.64
N CYS A 107 -15.45 -14.17 4.90
CA CYS A 107 -16.04 -14.35 6.23
C CYS A 107 -16.43 -15.81 6.53
N GLY A 108 -16.31 -16.73 5.57
CA GLY A 108 -16.76 -18.11 5.72
C GLY A 108 -18.28 -18.29 5.71
N PRO A 109 -18.79 -19.52 5.92
CA PRO A 109 -20.17 -19.91 5.62
C PRO A 109 -21.23 -19.43 6.63
N SER A 110 -20.84 -19.07 7.86
CA SER A 110 -21.78 -18.67 8.94
C SER A 110 -21.67 -17.20 9.34
N ALA A 111 -21.23 -16.35 8.41
CA ALA A 111 -21.09 -14.92 8.60
C ALA A 111 -21.56 -14.15 7.36
N SER A 112 -22.12 -12.96 7.58
CA SER A 112 -22.32 -11.97 6.53
C SER A 112 -21.07 -11.09 6.39
N CYS A 113 -20.79 -10.67 5.15
CA CYS A 113 -19.72 -9.75 4.82
C CYS A 113 -20.29 -8.38 4.43
N VAL A 114 -19.69 -7.30 4.91
CA VAL A 114 -19.98 -5.93 4.50
C VAL A 114 -18.68 -5.27 4.07
N ASN A 115 -18.60 -4.91 2.79
CA ASN A 115 -17.44 -4.21 2.23
C ASN A 115 -17.40 -2.75 2.73
N THR A 116 -16.21 -2.23 2.99
CA THR A 116 -16.00 -0.87 3.49
C THR A 116 -14.76 -0.25 2.83
N PRO A 117 -14.65 1.09 2.71
CA PRO A 117 -13.46 1.69 2.09
C PRO A 117 -12.16 1.27 2.80
N GLY A 118 -11.30 0.55 2.08
CA GLY A 118 -10.01 0.00 2.50
C GLY A 118 -10.09 -1.28 3.35
N SER A 119 -11.28 -1.87 3.57
CA SER A 119 -11.43 -3.07 4.41
C SER A 119 -12.82 -3.72 4.31
N TYR A 120 -13.11 -4.68 5.18
CA TYR A 120 -14.41 -5.32 5.27
C TYR A 120 -14.74 -5.67 6.71
N ASN A 121 -16.03 -5.87 6.98
CA ASN A 121 -16.50 -6.35 8.27
C ASN A 121 -17.27 -7.66 8.12
N CYS A 122 -16.93 -8.63 8.95
CA CYS A 122 -17.63 -9.90 9.04
C CYS A 122 -18.49 -9.94 10.30
N GLN A 123 -19.76 -10.30 10.15
CA GLN A 123 -20.69 -10.43 11.26
C GLN A 123 -21.26 -11.85 11.30
N CYS A 124 -21.16 -12.51 12.45
CA CYS A 124 -21.77 -13.83 12.61
C CYS A 124 -23.28 -13.76 12.43
N LEU A 125 -23.83 -14.75 11.74
CA LEU A 125 -25.27 -14.91 11.60
C LEU A 125 -25.93 -15.12 12.97
N PRO A 126 -27.24 -14.83 13.12
CA PRO A 126 -27.95 -15.02 14.38
C PRO A 126 -27.72 -16.40 15.00
N GLY A 127 -27.45 -16.44 16.30
CA GLY A 127 -27.16 -17.67 17.05
C GLY A 127 -25.71 -18.16 16.96
N HIS A 128 -24.82 -17.42 16.28
CA HIS A 128 -23.39 -17.72 16.21
C HIS A 128 -22.57 -16.59 16.86
N HIS A 129 -21.35 -16.92 17.28
CA HIS A 129 -20.40 -15.96 17.85
C HIS A 129 -18.99 -16.18 17.26
N PRO A 130 -18.11 -15.17 17.29
CA PRO A 130 -16.73 -15.33 16.83
C PRO A 130 -15.97 -16.35 17.70
N SER A 131 -15.22 -17.23 17.06
CA SER A 131 -14.36 -18.23 17.72
C SER A 131 -13.27 -17.62 18.60
N THR A 132 -12.88 -16.38 18.31
CA THR A 132 -11.84 -15.62 19.01
C THR A 132 -12.30 -14.18 19.26
N PRO A 133 -12.12 -13.62 20.46
CA PRO A 133 -12.34 -12.18 20.69
C PRO A 133 -11.37 -11.33 19.87
N GLY A 134 -11.84 -10.19 19.36
CA GLY A 134 -11.00 -9.20 18.66
C GLY A 134 -11.40 -8.98 17.20
N PRO A 135 -10.53 -8.31 16.41
CA PRO A 135 -10.75 -8.07 14.99
C PRO A 135 -10.86 -9.36 14.19
N TRP A 136 -11.68 -9.36 13.15
CA TRP A 136 -11.82 -10.53 12.28
C TRP A 136 -10.53 -10.78 11.50
N VAL A 137 -9.92 -11.96 11.67
CA VAL A 137 -8.74 -12.38 10.89
C VAL A 137 -9.17 -13.49 9.94
N PRO A 138 -9.10 -13.29 8.61
CA PRO A 138 -9.53 -14.30 7.64
C PRO A 138 -8.74 -15.60 7.81
N GLY A 139 -9.44 -16.74 7.70
CA GLY A 139 -8.87 -18.08 7.90
C GLY A 139 -8.57 -18.45 9.37
N THR A 140 -8.66 -17.50 10.30
CA THR A 140 -8.40 -17.74 11.74
C THR A 140 -9.66 -17.58 12.58
N THR A 141 -10.39 -16.47 12.37
CA THR A 141 -11.68 -16.23 13.00
C THR A 141 -12.77 -16.91 12.18
N HIS A 142 -13.61 -17.69 12.83
CA HIS A 142 -14.81 -18.29 12.23
C HIS A 142 -15.98 -18.17 13.21
N CYS A 143 -17.20 -18.29 12.70
CA CYS A 143 -18.39 -18.27 13.54
C CYS A 143 -18.71 -19.66 14.06
N THR A 144 -18.85 -19.79 15.37
CA THR A 144 -19.26 -21.03 16.05
C THR A 144 -20.67 -20.89 16.60
N GLY A 145 -21.49 -21.93 16.41
CA GLY A 145 -22.86 -22.01 16.89
C GLY A 145 -22.91 -22.68 18.26
N ASP A 146 -22.65 -21.93 19.32
CA ASP A 146 -23.03 -22.34 20.66
C ASP A 146 -23.46 -21.12 21.46
N HIS A 147 -24.60 -21.22 22.13
CA HIS A 147 -25.03 -20.18 23.06
C HIS A 147 -24.00 -20.18 24.21
N PRO A 148 -23.40 -19.03 24.61
CA PRO A 148 -22.45 -18.98 25.72
C PRO A 148 -23.02 -19.45 27.07
N SER A 149 -24.31 -19.80 27.13
CA SER A 149 -24.98 -20.43 28.27
C SER A 149 -24.94 -21.96 28.28
N ASN A 150 -24.33 -22.63 27.28
CA ASN A 150 -24.28 -24.10 27.19
C ASN A 150 -22.85 -24.69 27.16
N LEU A 151 -21.84 -23.93 27.57
CA LEU A 151 -20.57 -24.53 27.96
C LEU A 151 -20.82 -25.47 29.15
N PRO A 152 -20.41 -26.77 29.10
CA PRO A 152 -20.42 -27.58 30.29
C PRO A 152 -19.52 -26.91 31.31
N ARG A 153 -20.09 -26.54 32.47
CA ARG A 153 -19.31 -26.04 33.62
C ARG A 153 -18.09 -26.96 33.81
N PRO A 154 -16.88 -26.42 34.06
CA PRO A 154 -15.76 -27.28 34.38
C PRO A 154 -16.17 -28.11 35.60
N LEU A 155 -16.18 -29.43 35.45
CA LEU A 155 -16.39 -30.38 36.54
C LEU A 155 -15.33 -30.06 37.59
N THR A 156 -15.72 -29.32 38.62
CA THR A 156 -14.86 -29.08 39.77
C THR A 156 -14.73 -30.43 40.45
N VAL A 157 -13.54 -31.03 40.36
CA VAL A 157 -13.20 -32.25 41.11
C VAL A 157 -13.34 -31.91 42.59
N ALA A 158 -14.45 -32.33 43.21
CA ALA A 158 -14.62 -32.22 44.64
C ALA A 158 -13.68 -33.22 45.31
N LEU A 159 -12.58 -32.73 45.90
CA LEU A 159 -11.81 -33.51 46.88
C LEU A 159 -12.72 -33.77 48.09
N ALA A 160 -13.25 -34.99 48.18
CA ALA A 160 -13.91 -35.48 49.38
C ALA A 160 -12.87 -35.68 50.50
N HIS A 161 -12.78 -34.72 51.43
CA HIS A 161 -12.15 -34.95 52.72
C HIS A 161 -13.00 -35.92 53.53
N ARG A 162 -12.58 -37.19 53.65
CA ARG A 162 -13.09 -38.06 54.71
C ARG A 162 -12.53 -37.58 56.05
N LYS A 163 -13.41 -37.11 56.93
CA LYS A 163 -13.17 -37.05 58.38
C LYS A 163 -13.91 -38.22 59.00
N ASP A 164 -13.21 -39.33 59.20
CA ASP A 164 -13.64 -40.35 60.16
C ASP A 164 -13.00 -40.03 61.51
N LYS A 165 -13.80 -39.53 62.44
CA LYS A 165 -13.43 -39.46 63.86
C LYS A 165 -14.69 -39.45 64.74
N ILE A 166 -15.07 -40.63 65.24
CA ILE A 166 -15.23 -41.02 66.66
C ILE A 166 -15.79 -42.44 66.70
#